data_AF-A0A1E1WJA2-F1
#
_entry.id   AF-A0A1E1WJA2-F1
#
_cell.length_a   1.000
_cell.length_b   1.000
_cell.length_c   1.000
_cell.angle_alpha   90.00
_cell.angle_beta   90.00
_cell.angle_gamma   90.00
#
_symmetry.space_group_name_H-M   'P 1'
#
loop_
_entity.id
_entity.type
_entity.pdbx_description
1 polymer ?
#
loop_
_entity_poly.entity_id
_entity_poly.type
_entity_poly.pdbx_seq_one_letter_code
_entity_poly.pdbx_strand_id
1 'polypeptide(L)'
;PHIYLTNEEMLNLDKELYGDHNPFSYLRPCFIHFVDKDTLLELKAKMYGANVHEIDSPYLTHIVISKVDNIEEVKEQKKNTNAVVVSDDWLRACFTEETLVSAAEYLIT
;
A
#
# COMPACT_ATOMS: atom_id res chain seq x y z
N PRO A 1 13.37 -3.23 -28.09
CA PRO A 1 11.91 -2.95 -28.01
C PRO A 1 11.45 -2.96 -26.55
N HIS A 2 10.97 -1.83 -26.02
CA HIS A 2 10.36 -1.79 -24.71
C HIS A 2 8.94 -2.33 -24.81
N ILE A 3 8.70 -3.52 -24.27
CA ILE A 3 7.36 -4.08 -24.14
C ILE A 3 6.76 -3.43 -22.90
N TYR A 4 5.77 -2.55 -23.09
CA TYR A 4 4.97 -2.00 -22.00
C TYR A 4 3.69 -2.83 -21.92
N LEU A 5 3.57 -3.66 -20.88
CA LEU A 5 2.35 -4.39 -20.59
C LEU A 5 1.34 -3.44 -19.96
N THR A 6 0.08 -3.58 -20.34
CA THR A 6 -1.05 -3.02 -19.61
C THR A 6 -1.21 -3.70 -18.24
N ASN A 7 -1.95 -3.08 -17.32
CA ASN A 7 -2.23 -3.69 -16.01
C ASN A 7 -2.95 -5.05 -16.13
N GLU A 8 -3.84 -5.19 -17.12
CA GLU A 8 -4.55 -6.43 -17.40
C GLU A 8 -3.58 -7.52 -17.92
N GLU A 9 -2.67 -7.16 -18.82
CA GLU A 9 -1.64 -8.09 -19.31
C GLU A 9 -0.66 -8.51 -18.20
N MET A 10 -0.28 -7.59 -17.30
CA MET A 10 0.51 -7.93 -16.12
C MET A 10 -0.23 -8.89 -15.18
N LEU A 11 -1.52 -8.70 -14.95
CA LEU A 11 -2.32 -9.61 -14.12
C LEU A 11 -2.45 -10.99 -14.75
N ASN A 12 -2.65 -11.06 -16.07
CA ASN A 12 -2.71 -12.32 -16.79
C ASN A 12 -1.37 -13.06 -16.75
N LEU A 13 -0.26 -12.33 -16.95
CA LEU A 13 1.08 -12.89 -16.87
C LEU A 13 1.40 -13.40 -15.46
N ASP A 14 1.06 -12.64 -14.43
CA ASP A 14 1.26 -13.07 -13.05
C ASP A 14 0.45 -14.31 -12.72
N LYS A 15 -0.77 -14.41 -13.25
CA LYS A 15 -1.61 -15.60 -13.07
C LYS A 15 -1.01 -16.82 -13.76
N GLU A 16 -0.40 -16.63 -14.93
CA GLU A 16 0.30 -17.70 -15.64
C GLU A 16 1.57 -18.16 -14.89
N LEU A 17 2.33 -17.21 -14.35
CA LEU A 17 3.61 -17.49 -13.68
C LEU A 17 3.47 -18.01 -12.25
N TYR A 18 2.50 -17.47 -11.49
CA TYR A 18 2.38 -17.65 -10.05
C TYR A 18 1.02 -18.23 -9.62
N GLY A 19 0.10 -18.48 -10.55
CA GLY A 19 -1.26 -18.93 -10.24
C GLY A 19 -2.08 -17.82 -9.59
N ASP A 20 -2.94 -18.18 -8.63
CA ASP A 20 -3.81 -17.18 -7.97
C ASP A 20 -3.07 -16.33 -6.92
N HIS A 21 -1.78 -16.57 -6.68
CA HIS A 21 -1.01 -15.88 -5.64
C HIS A 21 0.37 -15.44 -6.16
N ASN A 22 0.53 -14.15 -6.48
CA ASN A 22 1.84 -13.59 -6.80
C ASN A 22 2.54 -13.07 -5.53
N PRO A 23 3.61 -13.74 -5.06
CA PRO A 23 4.33 -13.32 -3.84
C PRO A 23 5.09 -11.99 -4.02
N PHE A 24 5.18 -11.47 -5.24
CA PHE A 24 5.86 -10.22 -5.57
C PHE A 24 4.91 -9.04 -5.79
N SER A 25 3.59 -9.23 -5.73
CA SER A 25 2.65 -8.15 -6.06
C SER A 25 1.36 -8.12 -5.24
N TYR A 26 1.36 -8.70 -4.03
CA TYR A 26 0.17 -8.73 -3.18
C TYR A 26 -0.29 -7.33 -2.72
N LEU A 27 0.56 -6.30 -2.79
CA LEU A 27 0.17 -4.91 -2.52
C LEU A 27 -0.24 -4.13 -3.77
N ARG A 28 -0.35 -4.76 -4.95
CA ARG A 28 -0.79 -4.10 -6.19
C ARG A 28 -2.09 -3.28 -6.09
N PRO A 29 -3.14 -3.72 -5.38
CA PRO A 29 -4.35 -2.91 -5.24
C PRO A 29 -4.19 -1.71 -4.27
N CYS A 30 -3.06 -1.61 -3.57
CA CYS A 30 -2.85 -0.60 -2.55
C CYS A 30 -2.27 0.68 -3.15
N PHE A 31 -2.99 1.77 -2.93
CA PHE A 31 -2.53 3.15 -3.09
C PHE A 31 -2.25 3.72 -1.71
N ILE A 32 -0.97 3.95 -1.40
CA ILE A 32 -0.49 4.22 -0.05
C ILE A 32 0.14 5.60 0.02
N HIS A 33 -0.25 6.38 1.02
CA HIS A 33 0.52 7.54 1.45
C HIS A 33 1.32 7.18 2.70
N PHE A 34 2.62 7.48 2.70
CA PHE A 34 3.47 7.36 3.87
C PHE A 34 3.67 8.74 4.49
N VAL A 35 3.27 8.89 5.75
CA VAL A 35 3.45 10.14 6.48
C VAL A 35 4.93 10.40 6.76
N ASP A 36 5.66 9.34 7.13
CA ASP A 36 7.12 9.35 7.21
C ASP A 36 7.69 8.91 5.84
N LYS A 37 8.22 9.86 5.05
CA LYS A 37 8.80 9.60 3.72
C LYS A 37 10.16 8.88 3.81
N ASP A 38 10.55 8.23 2.71
CA ASP A 38 11.87 7.61 2.49
C ASP A 38 12.22 6.50 3.50
N THR A 39 11.22 5.79 3.98
CA THR A 39 11.42 4.65 4.88
C THR A 39 11.72 3.37 4.09
N LEU A 40 12.42 2.43 4.73
CA LEU A 40 12.60 1.07 4.18
C LEU A 40 11.25 0.39 3.89
N LEU A 41 10.21 0.74 4.66
CA LEU A 41 8.85 0.24 4.47
C LEU A 41 8.24 0.74 3.16
N GLU A 42 8.41 2.03 2.84
CA GLU A 42 7.96 2.60 1.55
C GLU A 42 8.62 1.87 0.37
N LEU A 43 9.94 1.67 0.44
CA LEU A 43 10.68 0.96 -0.60
C LEU A 43 10.19 -0.49 -0.75
N LYS A 44 10.05 -1.22 0.36
CA LYS A 44 9.52 -2.59 0.33
C LYS A 44 8.08 -2.63 -0.20
N ALA A 45 7.22 -1.70 0.18
CA ALA A 45 5.85 -1.65 -0.31
C ALA A 45 5.80 -1.48 -1.83
N LYS A 46 6.63 -0.58 -2.40
CA LYS A 46 6.79 -0.41 -3.85
C LYS A 46 7.28 -1.71 -4.51
N MET A 47 8.27 -2.38 -3.91
CA MET A 47 8.78 -3.67 -4.42
C MET A 47 7.69 -4.75 -4.50
N TYR A 48 6.76 -4.78 -3.54
CA TYR A 48 5.63 -5.72 -3.52
C TYR A 48 4.37 -5.19 -4.23
N GLY A 49 4.52 -4.17 -5.08
CA GLY A 49 3.51 -3.71 -6.02
C GLY A 49 2.67 -2.51 -5.58
N ALA A 50 2.86 -1.96 -4.38
CA ALA A 50 2.10 -0.80 -3.92
C ALA A 50 2.37 0.45 -4.76
N ASN A 51 1.33 1.24 -5.01
CA ASN A 51 1.42 2.55 -5.61
C ASN A 51 1.54 3.61 -4.50
N VAL A 52 2.63 4.37 -4.47
CA VAL A 52 2.84 5.40 -3.45
C VAL A 52 2.44 6.77 -3.98
N HIS A 53 1.62 7.49 -3.22
CA HIS A 53 1.05 8.78 -3.61
C HIS A 53 1.15 9.82 -2.50
N GLU A 54 0.99 11.09 -2.89
CA GLU A 54 0.78 12.20 -1.96
C GLU A 54 -0.62 12.12 -1.32
N ILE A 55 -0.79 12.76 -0.15
CA ILE A 55 -1.97 12.61 0.73
C ILE A 55 -3.28 13.09 0.10
N ASP A 56 -3.21 13.95 -0.91
CA ASP A 56 -4.34 14.53 -1.62
C ASP A 56 -4.85 13.66 -2.77
N SER A 57 -4.20 12.52 -3.05
CA SER A 57 -4.62 11.63 -4.11
C SER A 57 -6.01 11.01 -3.83
N PRO A 58 -6.97 11.15 -4.76
CA PRO A 58 -8.32 10.62 -4.58
C PRO A 58 -8.37 9.08 -4.64
N TYR A 59 -7.28 8.46 -5.12
CA TYR A 59 -7.17 7.02 -5.25
C TYR A 59 -6.59 6.35 -4.00
N LEU A 60 -6.20 7.12 -2.97
CA LEU A 60 -5.62 6.56 -1.77
C LEU A 60 -6.56 5.54 -1.12
N THR A 61 -5.96 4.41 -0.79
CA THR A 61 -6.61 3.30 -0.06
C THR A 61 -6.14 3.29 1.39
N HIS A 62 -4.86 3.60 1.64
CA HIS A 62 -4.23 3.54 2.95
C HIS A 62 -3.35 4.77 3.18
N ILE A 63 -3.34 5.26 4.42
CA ILE A 63 -2.37 6.22 4.93
C ILE A 63 -1.64 5.51 6.07
N VAL A 64 -0.32 5.36 5.93
CA VAL A 64 0.52 4.64 6.88
C VAL A 64 1.25 5.63 7.78
N ILE A 65 1.13 5.42 9.09
CA ILE A 65 1.76 6.23 10.13
C ILE A 65 2.69 5.36 10.97
N SER A 66 3.95 5.75 11.12
CA SER A 66 4.92 5.05 12.00
C SER A 66 5.00 5.66 13.40
N LYS A 67 4.53 6.90 13.59
CA LYS A 67 4.53 7.60 14.87
C LYS A 67 3.17 8.21 15.20
N VAL A 68 2.68 7.90 16.40
CA VAL A 68 1.36 8.30 16.93
C VAL A 68 1.20 9.84 16.96
N ASP A 69 2.29 10.59 17.04
CA ASP A 69 2.26 12.05 17.17
C ASP A 69 1.66 12.78 15.95
N ASN A 70 1.56 12.12 14.79
CA ASN A 70 1.08 12.74 13.54
C ASN A 70 -0.43 12.52 13.28
N ILE A 71 -1.17 11.88 14.19
CA ILE A 71 -2.54 11.42 13.91
C ILE A 71 -3.53 12.56 13.64
N GLU A 72 -3.49 13.65 14.42
CA GLU A 72 -4.44 14.75 14.25
C GLU A 72 -4.24 15.48 12.92
N GLU A 73 -3.00 15.75 12.53
CA GLU A 73 -2.67 16.37 11.26
C GLU A 73 -3.15 15.51 10.07
N VAL A 74 -2.92 14.20 10.14
CA VAL A 74 -3.36 13.25 9.11
C VAL A 74 -4.89 13.20 9.02
N LYS A 75 -5.60 13.24 10.15
CA LYS A 75 -7.06 13.29 10.17
C LYS A 75 -7.60 14.54 9.48
N GLU A 76 -6.94 15.68 9.65
CA GLU A 76 -7.32 16.92 8.95
C GLU A 76 -7.04 16.86 7.45
N GLN A 77 -5.92 16.29 7.04
CA GLN A 77 -5.49 16.20 5.64
C GLN A 77 -6.29 15.14 4.86
N LYS A 78 -6.78 14.08 5.54
CA LYS A 78 -7.62 13.02 4.96
C LYS A 78 -9.00 13.47 4.47
N LYS A 79 -9.45 14.72 4.72
CA LYS A 79 -10.81 15.20 4.37
C LYS A 79 -11.25 14.95 2.91
N ASN A 80 -10.30 14.76 1.99
CA ASN A 80 -10.57 14.53 0.57
C ASN A 80 -10.44 13.06 0.13
N THR A 81 -10.24 12.11 1.05
CA THR A 81 -10.07 10.70 0.73
C THR A 81 -10.77 9.75 1.71
N ASN A 82 -11.24 8.62 1.19
CA ASN A 82 -11.81 7.52 1.97
C ASN A 82 -10.73 6.55 2.49
N ALA A 83 -9.45 6.84 2.27
CA ALA A 83 -8.33 6.00 2.68
C ALA A 83 -8.38 5.66 4.18
N VAL A 84 -8.12 4.42 4.55
CA VAL A 84 -7.99 4.06 5.97
C VAL A 84 -6.65 4.52 6.53
N VAL A 85 -6.61 4.91 7.79
CA VAL A 85 -5.36 5.29 8.47
C VAL A 85 -4.92 4.10 9.29
N VAL A 86 -3.70 3.60 9.04
CA VAL A 86 -3.15 2.41 9.67
C VAL A 86 -1.75 2.66 10.22
N SER A 87 -1.37 1.87 11.22
CA SER A 87 0.01 1.80 11.70
C SER A 87 0.93 1.12 10.69
N ASP A 88 2.24 1.36 10.81
CA ASP A 88 3.24 0.68 10.00
C ASP A 88 3.33 -0.84 10.28
N ASP A 89 2.79 -1.30 11.41
CA ASP A 89 2.64 -2.72 11.73
C ASP A 89 1.78 -3.48 10.72
N TRP A 90 0.81 -2.82 10.07
CA TRP A 90 0.03 -3.44 8.99
C TRP A 90 0.92 -3.90 7.83
N LEU A 91 1.86 -3.04 7.39
CA LEU A 91 2.80 -3.41 6.34
C LEU A 91 3.75 -4.52 6.79
N ARG A 92 4.18 -4.49 8.05
CA ARG A 92 5.03 -5.57 8.61
C ARG A 92 4.31 -6.91 8.58
N ALA A 93 3.02 -6.93 8.89
CA ALA A 93 2.19 -8.12 8.78
C ALA A 93 2.05 -8.59 7.31
N CYS A 94 1.73 -7.68 6.38
CA CYS A 94 1.69 -8.00 4.94
C CYS A 94 3.02 -8.62 4.46
N PHE A 95 4.16 -8.08 4.90
CA PHE A 95 5.48 -8.58 4.52
C PHE A 95 5.81 -9.93 5.17
N THR A 96 5.27 -10.21 6.36
CA THR A 96 5.54 -11.46 7.09
C THR A 96 4.70 -12.60 6.54
N GLU A 97 3.45 -12.32 6.20
CA GLU A 97 2.51 -13.30 5.65
C GLU A 97 2.59 -13.41 4.12
N GLU A 98 3.37 -12.55 3.47
CA GLU A 98 3.54 -12.46 2.01
C GLU A 98 2.19 -12.34 1.27
N THR A 99 1.24 -11.62 1.89
CA THR A 99 -0.12 -11.44 1.39
C THR A 99 -0.70 -10.10 1.83
N LEU A 100 -1.82 -9.70 1.22
CA LEU A 100 -2.57 -8.52 1.65
C LEU A 100 -3.42 -8.86 2.88
N VAL A 101 -2.92 -8.53 4.07
CA VAL A 101 -3.68 -8.72 5.31
C VAL A 101 -4.74 -7.64 5.53
N SER A 102 -5.79 -7.99 6.26
CA SER A 102 -6.86 -7.05 6.63
C SER A 102 -6.31 -5.86 7.43
N ALA A 103 -6.71 -4.65 7.06
CA ALA A 103 -6.32 -3.43 7.78
C ALA A 103 -7.04 -3.24 9.12
N ALA A 104 -8.11 -3.99 9.40
CA ALA A 104 -9.03 -3.73 10.51
C ALA A 104 -8.35 -3.71 11.90
N GLU A 105 -7.38 -4.59 12.13
CA GLU A 105 -6.66 -4.71 13.40
C GLU A 105 -5.57 -3.64 13.60
N TYR A 106 -5.25 -2.92 12.53
CA TYR A 106 -4.15 -1.94 12.49
C TYR A 106 -4.65 -0.50 12.32
N LEU A 107 -5.97 -0.31 12.32
CA LEU A 107 -6.60 1.00 12.20
C LEU A 107 -6.20 1.89 13.37
N ILE A 108 -5.79 3.12 13.04
CA ILE A 108 -5.54 4.16 14.03
C ILE A 108 -6.79 5.03 14.13
N THR A 109 -7.46 4.97 15.29
CA THR A 109 -8.69 5.72 15.59
C THR A 109 -8.47 7.14 16.06
#